data_AF-A0A4Y2PE53-F1
#
_entry.id   AF-A0A4Y2PE53-F1
#
_cell.length_a   1.000
_cell.length_b   1.000
_cell.length_c   1.000
_cell.angle_alpha   90.00
_cell.angle_beta   90.00
_cell.angle_gamma   90.00
#
_symmetry.space_group_name_H-M   'P 1'
#
loop_
_entity.id
_entity.type
_entity.pdbx_description
1 polymer ?
#
loop_
_entity_poly.entity_id
_entity_poly.type
_entity_poly.pdbx_seq_one_letter_code
_entity_poly.pdbx_strand_id
1 'polypeptide(L)'
;MNSLNRGPTVSDNGTQFVSAVMQQLCWLLHIQQEPIPVYHPQANPVERKNRDLKLRLSILIGDQHDKWDEYLPAILFAMNTVKCDTTGQTAAFLQFGQELRTTHGVTHDLRAIINNDNSRKLHPK
;
A
#
# COMPACT_ATOMS: atom_id res chain seq x y z
N MET A 1 -27.78 -8.41 -6.97
CA MET A 1 -26.57 -8.00 -7.72
C MET A 1 -25.96 -6.82 -6.96
N ASN A 2 -24.94 -7.10 -6.15
CA ASN A 2 -24.42 -6.15 -5.18
C ASN A 2 -23.62 -5.05 -5.88
N SER A 3 -24.21 -3.86 -6.02
CA SER A 3 -23.47 -2.65 -6.33
C SER A 3 -22.58 -2.32 -5.13
N LEU A 4 -21.31 -2.71 -5.18
CA LEU A 4 -20.30 -2.07 -4.35
C LEU A 4 -20.34 -0.58 -4.73
N ASN A 5 -20.91 0.25 -3.86
CA ASN A 5 -20.72 1.71 -3.90
C ASN A 5 -19.23 1.96 -3.65
N ARG A 6 -18.44 1.95 -4.73
CA ARG A 6 -17.07 2.44 -4.69
C ARG A 6 -17.19 3.96 -4.63
N GLY A 7 -16.53 4.57 -3.64
CA GLY A 7 -16.47 6.02 -3.55
C GLY A 7 -15.90 6.65 -4.82
N PRO A 8 -16.16 7.94 -5.06
CA PRO A 8 -15.68 8.64 -6.24
C PRO A 8 -14.14 8.57 -6.32
N THR A 9 -13.63 8.40 -7.53
CA THR A 9 -12.19 8.49 -7.81
C THR A 9 -11.83 9.97 -7.91
N VAL A 10 -11.01 10.43 -6.97
CA VAL A 10 -10.53 11.81 -6.91
C VAL A 10 -9.20 11.93 -7.63
N SER A 11 -9.08 12.86 -8.58
CA SER A 11 -7.86 13.09 -9.36
C SER A 11 -7.66 14.57 -9.66
N ASP A 12 -6.45 14.99 -10.06
CA ASP A 12 -6.23 16.36 -10.51
C ASP A 12 -6.80 16.60 -11.93
N ASN A 13 -6.74 17.85 -12.41
CA ASN A 13 -7.17 18.20 -13.76
C ASN A 13 -6.12 17.86 -14.84
N GLY A 14 -5.24 16.89 -14.59
CA GLY A 14 -4.27 16.42 -15.57
C GLY A 14 -4.99 15.92 -16.83
N THR A 15 -4.48 16.28 -18.01
CA THR A 15 -5.09 15.94 -19.30
C THR A 15 -5.33 14.45 -19.48
N GLN A 16 -4.51 13.61 -18.85
CA GLN A 16 -4.65 12.15 -18.83
C GLN A 16 -5.95 11.70 -18.14
N PHE A 17 -6.34 12.39 -17.05
CA PHE A 17 -7.50 12.06 -16.23
C PHE A 17 -8.81 12.70 -16.73
N VAL A 18 -8.72 13.82 -17.45
CA VAL A 18 -9.90 14.49 -18.04
C VAL A 18 -10.11 14.18 -19.51
N SER A 19 -9.27 13.33 -20.12
CA SER A 19 -9.41 12.95 -21.54
C SER A 19 -10.75 12.27 -21.84
N ALA A 20 -11.24 12.42 -23.07
CA ALA A 20 -12.48 11.76 -23.50
C ALA A 20 -12.43 10.24 -23.35
N VAL A 21 -11.26 9.64 -23.61
CA VAL A 21 -11.02 8.20 -23.43
C VAL A 21 -11.17 7.80 -21.95
N MET A 22 -10.60 8.57 -21.03
CA MET A 22 -10.73 8.30 -19.60
C MET A 22 -12.19 8.45 -19.12
N GLN A 23 -12.89 9.48 -19.58
CA GLN A 23 -14.31 9.68 -19.23
C GLN A 23 -15.19 8.52 -19.71
N GLN A 24 -14.96 8.03 -20.94
CA GLN A 24 -15.65 6.86 -21.48
C GLN A 24 -15.33 5.57 -20.70
N LEU A 25 -14.07 5.38 -20.30
CA LEU A 25 -13.67 4.24 -19.48
C LEU A 25 -14.37 4.27 -18.11
N CYS A 26 -14.42 5.42 -17.45
CA CYS A 26 -15.09 5.58 -16.17
C CYS A 26 -16.60 5.36 -16.28
N TRP A 27 -17.22 5.82 -17.37
CA TRP A 27 -18.63 5.53 -17.66
C TRP A 27 -18.88 4.03 -17.80
N LEU A 28 -18.06 3.32 -18.59
CA LEU A 28 -18.19 1.87 -18.79
C LEU A 28 -17.99 1.07 -17.49
N LEU A 29 -17.04 1.50 -16.64
CA LEU A 29 -16.73 0.86 -15.37
C LEU A 29 -17.64 1.31 -14.22
N HIS A 30 -18.63 2.19 -14.47
CA HIS A 30 -19.50 2.79 -13.47
C HIS A 30 -18.70 3.47 -12.32
N ILE A 31 -17.60 4.13 -12.68
CA ILE A 31 -16.75 4.88 -11.75
C ILE A 31 -17.16 6.35 -11.80
N GLN A 32 -17.55 6.91 -10.66
CA GLN A 32 -17.74 8.34 -10.50
C GLN A 32 -16.37 9.02 -10.38
N GLN A 33 -16.09 10.03 -11.19
CA GLN A 33 -14.87 10.83 -11.10
C GLN A 33 -15.15 12.20 -10.48
N GLU A 34 -14.27 12.63 -9.59
CA GLU A 34 -14.31 13.96 -8.97
C GLU A 34 -12.96 14.66 -9.14
N PRO A 35 -12.83 15.58 -10.11
CA PRO A 35 -11.61 16.34 -10.28
C PRO A 35 -11.42 17.35 -9.13
N ILE A 36 -10.19 17.46 -8.63
CA ILE A 36 -9.83 18.42 -7.58
C ILE A 36 -9.90 19.83 -8.18
N PRO A 37 -10.56 20.79 -7.50
CA PRO A 37 -10.59 22.19 -7.94
C PRO A 37 -9.17 22.77 -8.05
N VAL A 38 -8.91 23.51 -9.12
CA VAL A 38 -7.59 24.10 -9.46
C VAL A 38 -6.95 24.90 -8.30
N TYR A 39 -7.77 25.47 -7.43
CA TYR A 39 -7.32 26.35 -6.33
C TYR A 39 -7.17 25.66 -4.96
N HIS A 40 -7.29 24.32 -4.86
CA HIS A 40 -7.13 23.57 -3.59
C HIS A 40 -6.11 22.41 -3.65
N PRO A 41 -4.86 22.62 -4.13
CA PRO A 41 -3.84 21.56 -4.15
C PRO A 41 -3.49 21.03 -2.73
N GLN A 42 -3.59 21.88 -1.70
CA GLN A 42 -3.34 21.48 -0.30
C GLN A 42 -4.28 20.39 0.23
N ALA A 43 -5.42 20.17 -0.43
CA ALA A 43 -6.42 19.18 -0.04
C ALA A 43 -6.20 17.80 -0.69
N ASN A 44 -5.15 17.60 -1.50
CA ASN A 44 -4.95 16.32 -2.17
C ASN A 44 -4.27 15.29 -1.24
N PRO A 45 -5.00 14.31 -0.67
CA PRO A 45 -4.39 13.26 0.14
C PRO A 45 -3.36 12.44 -0.63
N VAL A 46 -3.50 12.38 -1.97
CA VAL A 46 -2.56 11.69 -2.86
C VAL A 46 -1.20 12.40 -2.87
N GLU A 47 -1.16 13.74 -2.86
CA GLU A 47 0.11 14.48 -2.82
C GLU A 47 0.91 14.20 -1.54
N ARG A 48 0.22 14.15 -0.39
CA ARG A 48 0.86 13.78 0.88
C ARG A 48 1.44 12.38 0.82
N LYS A 49 0.69 11.42 0.29
CA LYS A 49 1.15 10.02 0.14
C LYS A 49 2.30 9.91 -0.87
N ASN A 50 2.25 10.66 -1.97
CA ASN A 50 3.34 10.71 -2.95
C ASN A 50 4.61 11.32 -2.36
N ARG A 51 4.49 12.33 -1.48
CA ARG A 51 5.63 12.91 -0.75
C ARG A 51 6.29 11.87 0.16
N ASP A 52 5.50 11.15 0.96
CA ASP A 52 6.00 10.09 1.83
C ASP A 52 6.67 8.97 1.03
N LEU A 53 6.07 8.57 -0.09
CA LEU A 53 6.63 7.57 -1.00
C LEU A 53 7.99 8.01 -1.56
N LYS A 54 8.07 9.24 -2.09
CA LYS A 54 9.31 9.81 -2.64
C LYS A 54 10.42 9.89 -1.59
N LEU A 55 10.08 10.28 -0.36
CA LEU A 55 11.03 10.31 0.75
C LEU A 55 11.58 8.90 1.04
N ARG A 56 10.70 7.90 1.17
CA ARG A 56 11.11 6.51 1.42
C ARG A 56 11.94 5.92 0.28
N LEU A 57 11.56 6.22 -0.97
CA LEU A 57 12.34 5.91 -2.17
C LEU A 57 13.75 6.49 -2.06
N SER A 58 13.87 7.79 -1.78
CA SER A 58 15.18 8.45 -1.69
C SER A 58 16.09 7.85 -0.60
N ILE A 59 15.52 7.48 0.55
CA ILE A 59 16.26 6.86 1.65
C ILE A 59 16.75 5.46 1.27
N LEU A 60 15.90 4.66 0.63
CA LEU A 60 16.23 3.26 0.33
C LEU A 60 17.21 3.13 -0.85
N ILE A 61 17.05 4.00 -1.85
CA ILE A 61 17.83 3.94 -3.10
C ILE A 61 19.24 4.54 -2.90
N GLY A 62 19.40 5.49 -1.98
CA GLY A 62 20.67 6.21 -1.80
C GLY A 62 21.12 6.84 -3.13
N ASP A 63 22.36 6.56 -3.53
CA ASP A 63 22.95 7.11 -4.76
C ASP A 63 22.52 6.39 -6.06
N GLN A 64 21.80 5.26 -5.98
CA GLN A 64 21.44 4.43 -7.15
C GLN A 64 20.08 4.81 -7.76
N HIS A 65 19.86 6.11 -8.00
CA HIS A 65 18.57 6.65 -8.46
C HIS A 65 18.02 6.01 -9.75
N ASP A 66 18.91 5.45 -10.58
CA ASP A 66 18.57 4.84 -11.87
C ASP A 66 17.76 3.54 -11.75
N LYS A 67 17.78 2.89 -10.57
CA LYS A 67 17.16 1.58 -10.32
C LYS A 67 15.91 1.66 -9.43
N TRP A 68 15.30 2.83 -9.33
CA TRP A 68 14.21 3.08 -8.39
C TRP A 68 13.01 2.13 -8.55
N ASP A 69 12.78 1.63 -9.75
CA ASP A 69 11.74 0.68 -10.13
C ASP A 69 11.95 -0.70 -9.50
N GLU A 70 13.20 -1.16 -9.38
CA GLU A 70 13.56 -2.41 -8.69
C GLU A 70 13.21 -2.36 -7.19
N TYR A 71 13.28 -1.17 -6.58
CA TYR A 71 12.99 -0.95 -5.16
C TYR A 71 11.52 -0.67 -4.85
N LEU A 72 10.70 -0.38 -5.87
CA LEU A 72 9.30 -0.03 -5.70
C LEU A 72 8.48 -1.11 -4.98
N PRO A 73 8.61 -2.42 -5.29
CA PRO A 73 7.89 -3.47 -4.58
C PRO A 73 8.24 -3.53 -3.08
N ALA A 74 9.52 -3.36 -2.74
CA ALA A 74 9.99 -3.40 -1.35
C ALA A 74 9.42 -2.24 -0.53
N ILE A 75 9.34 -1.05 -1.12
CA ILE A 75 8.79 0.14 -0.45
C ILE A 75 7.28 0.02 -0.29
N LEU A 76 6.58 -0.47 -1.31
CA LEU A 76 5.15 -0.73 -1.23
C LEU A 76 4.84 -1.74 -0.12
N PHE A 77 5.64 -2.80 -0.01
CA PHE A 77 5.53 -3.77 1.07
C PHE A 77 5.76 -3.13 2.45
N ALA A 78 6.80 -2.31 2.59
CA ALA A 78 7.07 -1.59 3.82
C ALA A 78 5.91 -0.63 4.19
N MET A 79 5.38 0.12 3.22
CA MET A 79 4.26 1.03 3.47
C MET A 79 2.98 0.29 3.86
N ASN A 80 2.73 -0.91 3.31
CA ASN A 80 1.55 -1.70 3.63
C ASN A 80 1.64 -2.42 4.99
N THR A 81 2.85 -2.63 5.51
CA THR A 81 3.11 -3.33 6.78
C THR A 81 3.38 -2.42 7.97
N VAL A 82 3.60 -1.13 7.74
CA VAL A 82 3.76 -0.13 8.81
C VAL A 82 2.40 0.21 9.42
N LYS A 83 2.33 0.20 10.75
CA LYS A 83 1.14 0.66 11.49
C LYS A 83 1.00 2.17 11.35
N CYS A 84 -0.20 2.64 11.07
CA CYS A 84 -0.49 4.07 11.11
C CYS A 84 -0.76 4.50 12.55
N ASP A 85 -0.07 5.53 13.03
CA ASP A 85 -0.19 6.00 14.43
C ASP A 85 -1.62 6.41 14.80
N THR A 86 -2.38 6.94 13.85
CA THR A 86 -3.77 7.39 14.08
C THR A 86 -4.74 6.22 14.21
N THR A 87 -4.59 5.17 13.40
CA THR A 87 -5.54 4.04 13.37
C THR A 87 -5.06 2.84 14.18
N GLY A 88 -3.76 2.78 14.51
CA GLY A 88 -3.11 1.63 15.16
C GLY A 88 -2.99 0.39 14.27
N GLN A 89 -3.48 0.44 13.03
CA GLN A 89 -3.58 -0.69 12.11
C GLN A 89 -2.67 -0.49 10.90
N THR A 90 -2.27 -1.59 10.26
CA THR A 90 -1.54 -1.55 8.99
C THR A 90 -2.51 -1.41 7.82
N ALA A 91 -2.05 -0.85 6.69
CA ALA A 91 -2.88 -0.76 5.49
C ALA A 91 -3.23 -2.17 4.95
N ALA A 92 -2.30 -3.12 5.07
CA ALA A 92 -2.55 -4.53 4.76
C ALA A 92 -3.73 -5.12 5.53
N PHE A 93 -3.76 -4.90 6.85
CA PHE A 93 -4.83 -5.39 7.70
C PHE A 93 -6.18 -4.77 7.32
N LEU A 94 -6.21 -3.46 7.07
CA LEU A 94 -7.43 -2.77 6.64
C LEU A 94 -7.95 -3.23 5.27
N GLN A 95 -7.04 -3.60 4.36
CA GLN A 95 -7.40 -4.00 3.00
C GLN A 95 -7.79 -5.49 2.89
N PHE A 96 -7.06 -6.38 3.58
CA PHE A 96 -7.19 -7.82 3.42
C PHE A 96 -7.76 -8.54 4.65
N GLY A 97 -7.95 -7.84 5.76
CA GLY A 97 -8.34 -8.42 7.05
C GLY A 97 -7.23 -9.24 7.73
N GLN A 98 -6.01 -9.24 7.19
CA GLN A 98 -4.86 -9.97 7.73
C GLN A 98 -3.57 -9.18 7.52
N GLU A 99 -2.60 -9.40 8.42
CA GLU A 99 -1.27 -8.82 8.29
C GLU A 99 -0.48 -9.53 7.18
N LEU A 100 0.26 -8.75 6.37
CA LEU A 100 1.20 -9.33 5.42
C LEU A 100 2.36 -9.98 6.20
N ARG A 101 2.73 -11.19 5.80
CA ARG A 101 3.84 -11.91 6.42
C ARG A 101 5.15 -11.18 6.17
N THR A 102 5.68 -10.55 7.21
CA THR A 102 7.02 -9.95 7.20
C THR A 102 8.07 -11.06 7.31
N THR A 103 9.27 -10.80 6.79
CA THR A 103 10.42 -11.70 6.95
C THR A 103 10.67 -12.03 8.43
N HIS A 104 10.48 -11.04 9.32
CA HIS A 104 10.52 -11.24 10.76
C HIS A 104 9.47 -12.24 11.26
N GLY A 105 8.22 -12.12 10.81
CA GLY A 105 7.15 -13.07 11.16
C GLY A 105 7.45 -14.51 10.72
N VAL A 106 7.95 -14.69 9.50
CA VAL A 106 8.35 -16.02 8.99
C VAL A 106 9.47 -16.63 9.83
N THR A 107 10.49 -15.85 10.19
CA THR A 107 11.60 -16.35 11.02
C THR A 107 11.17 -16.72 12.45
N HIS A 108 10.18 -16.03 13.00
CA HIS A 108 9.66 -16.32 14.34
C HIS A 108 8.83 -17.60 14.36
N ASP A 109 7.96 -17.81 13.36
CA ASP A 109 7.19 -19.05 13.20
C ASP A 109 8.11 -20.27 13.07
N LEU A 110 9.12 -20.19 12.20
CA LEU A 110 10.08 -21.29 12.02
C LEU A 110 10.87 -21.58 13.30
N ARG A 111 11.33 -20.53 14.00
CA ARG A 111 12.01 -20.70 15.30
C ARG A 111 11.09 -21.33 16.35
N ALA A 112 9.81 -20.92 16.40
CA ALA A 112 8.84 -21.48 17.33
C ALA A 112 8.60 -22.98 17.05
N ILE A 113 8.50 -23.38 15.79
CA ILE A 113 8.35 -24.79 15.38
C ILE A 113 9.60 -25.59 15.78
N ILE A 114 10.79 -25.11 15.44
CA ILE A 114 12.06 -25.79 15.75
C ILE A 114 12.25 -25.96 17.27
N ASN A 115 11.92 -24.92 18.05
CA ASN A 115 12.03 -24.96 19.50
C ASN A 115 11.02 -25.92 20.14
N ASN A 116 9.80 -26.00 19.59
CA ASN A 116 8.77 -26.94 20.03
C ASN A 116 9.13 -28.39 19.71
N ASP A 117 9.74 -28.64 18.55
CA ASP A 117 10.22 -29.98 18.19
C ASP A 117 11.43 -30.41 19.02
N ASN A 118 12.33 -29.49 19.37
CA ASN A 118 13.45 -29.79 20.26
C ASN A 118 13.01 -30.10 21.69
N SER A 119 12.01 -29.37 22.21
CA SER A 119 11.45 -29.61 23.55
C SER A 119 10.67 -30.93 23.64
N ARG A 120 10.07 -31.40 22.55
CA ARG A 120 9.46 -32.75 22.47
C ARG A 120 10.48 -33.89 22.42
N LYS A 121 11.68 -33.65 21.88
CA LYS A 121 12.75 -34.67 21.80
C LYS A 121 13.54 -34.83 23.11
N LEU A 122 13.50 -33.84 24.01
CA LEU A 122 14.21 -33.85 25.29
C LEU A 122 13.48 -34.62 26.42
N HIS A 123 12.20 -34.94 26.25
CA HIS A 123 11.43 -35.80 27.15
C HIS A 123 10.86 -37.01 26.40
N PRO A 124 11.64 -38.09 26.20
CA PRO A 124 11.09 -39.37 25.80
C PRO A 124 10.17 -39.91 26.90
N LYS A 125 8.98 -40.39 26.52
CA LYS A 125 8.16 -41.26 27.39
C LYS A 125 8.78 -42.65 27.49
#